data_AF-A0AAD4SMP8-F1
#
_entry.id   AF-A0AAD4SMP8-F1
#
_cell.length_a   1.000
_cell.length_b   1.000
_cell.length_c   1.000
_cell.angle_alpha   90.00
_cell.angle_beta   90.00
_cell.angle_gamma   90.00
#
_symmetry.space_group_name_H-M   'P 1'
#
loop_
_entity.id
_entity.type
_entity.pdbx_description
1 polymer ?
#
loop_
_entity_poly.entity_id
_entity_poly.type
_entity_poly.pdbx_seq_one_letter_code
_entity_poly.pdbx_strand_id
1 'polypeptide(L)'
;MKKEETVKLISAEGFEFVISKEAAMVSQTIRNMLTSPGGFAESQRGEVRFPEISTVILEKICQYFYWSLQFVNGKETDHFSLLLGCNFHEYLMSRR
;
A
#
# COMPACT_ATOMS: atom_id res chain seq x y z
N MET A 1 -23.47 4.51 7.82
CA MET A 1 -22.78 4.97 6.59
C MET A 1 -21.30 4.76 6.81
N LYS A 2 -20.69 3.70 6.26
CA LYS A 2 -19.22 3.56 6.33
C LYS A 2 -18.66 4.66 5.43
N LYS A 3 -17.95 5.63 5.98
CA LYS A 3 -17.10 6.51 5.16
C LYS A 3 -16.12 5.57 4.46
N GLU A 4 -16.17 5.50 3.14
CA GLU A 4 -15.11 4.88 2.36
C GLU A 4 -13.88 5.77 2.56
N GLU A 5 -13.13 5.48 3.62
CA GLU A 5 -11.87 6.16 3.88
C GLU A 5 -10.89 5.63 2.85
N THR A 6 -10.50 6.50 1.91
CA THR A 6 -9.42 6.25 0.96
C THR A 6 -8.19 7.01 1.41
N VAL A 7 -7.02 6.51 1.00
CA VAL A 7 -5.75 7.18 1.22
C VAL A 7 -5.03 7.38 -0.11
N LYS A 8 -4.30 8.48 -0.23
CA LYS A 8 -3.49 8.79 -1.39
C LYS A 8 -2.03 8.50 -1.11
N LEU A 9 -1.40 7.68 -1.93
CA LEU A 9 0.03 7.44 -1.90
C LEU A 9 0.68 8.18 -3.06
N ILE A 10 1.64 9.04 -2.78
CA ILE A 10 2.29 9.90 -3.77
C ILE A 10 3.70 9.38 -4.03
N SER A 11 4.04 9.09 -5.28
CA SER A 11 5.37 8.62 -5.67
C SER A 11 6.42 9.74 -5.64
N ALA A 12 7.70 9.37 -5.82
CA ALA A 12 8.82 10.31 -5.93
C ALA A 12 8.61 11.32 -7.08
N GLU A 13 7.99 10.85 -8.17
CA GLU A 13 7.68 11.64 -9.36
C GLU A 13 6.40 12.49 -9.19
N GLY A 14 5.71 12.36 -8.05
CA GLY A 14 4.48 13.09 -7.76
C GLY A 14 3.21 12.43 -8.28
N PHE A 15 3.27 11.16 -8.72
CA PHE A 15 2.09 10.43 -9.17
C PHE A 15 1.24 9.99 -7.97
N GLU A 16 -0.06 10.22 -8.03
CA GLU A 16 -1.01 9.96 -6.95
C GLU A 16 -1.76 8.64 -7.16
N PHE A 17 -1.63 7.71 -6.21
CA PHE A 17 -2.40 6.47 -6.17
C PHE A 17 -3.46 6.55 -5.08
N VAL A 18 -4.73 6.43 -5.45
CA VAL A 18 -5.85 6.38 -4.49
C VAL A 18 -6.17 4.92 -4.20
N ILE A 19 -6.04 4.53 -2.94
CA ILE A 19 -6.35 3.16 -2.48
C ILE A 19 -7.28 3.18 -1.27
N SER A 20 -7.99 2.08 -1.04
CA SER A 20 -8.85 1.91 0.14
C SER A 20 -8.00 1.88 1.42
N LYS A 21 -8.42 2.59 2.47
CA LYS A 21 -7.72 2.58 3.77
C LYS A 21 -7.62 1.17 4.35
N GLU A 22 -8.61 0.31 4.13
CA GLU A 22 -8.56 -1.11 4.53
C GLU A 22 -7.37 -1.84 3.91
N ALA A 23 -7.11 -1.64 2.61
CA ALA A 23 -5.95 -2.22 1.92
C ALA A 23 -4.63 -1.61 2.42
N ALA A 24 -4.58 -0.28 2.57
CA ALA A 24 -3.41 0.43 3.07
C ALA A 24 -3.03 -0.02 4.50
N MET A 25 -4.04 -0.28 5.34
CA MET A 25 -3.88 -0.73 6.71
C MET A 25 -3.33 -2.15 6.82
N VAL A 26 -3.22 -2.92 5.73
CA VAL A 26 -2.53 -4.22 5.74
C VAL A 26 -1.04 -4.03 6.07
N SER A 27 -0.44 -2.91 5.67
CA SER A 27 0.93 -2.56 6.06
C SER A 27 0.98 -1.88 7.41
N GLN A 28 1.70 -2.48 8.36
CA GLN A 28 1.94 -1.90 9.69
C GLN A 28 2.65 -0.54 9.59
N THR A 29 3.56 -0.38 8.63
CA THR A 29 4.30 0.88 8.39
C THR A 29 3.38 1.99 7.93
N ILE A 30 2.53 1.72 6.93
CA ILE A 30 1.54 2.70 6.42
C ILE A 30 0.53 3.04 7.52
N ARG A 31 0.08 2.04 8.29
CA ARG A 31 -0.81 2.25 9.43
C ARG A 31 -0.18 3.22 10.43
N ASN A 32 1.07 2.97 10.83
CA ASN A 32 1.78 3.84 11.76
C ASN A 32 1.95 5.25 11.19
N MET A 33 2.25 5.39 9.89
CA MET A 33 2.35 6.70 9.24
C MET A 33 1.01 7.46 9.24
N LEU A 34 -0.11 6.77 9.05
CA LEU A 34 -1.46 7.37 9.04
C LEU A 34 -2.02 7.64 10.44
N THR A 35 -1.61 6.87 11.46
CA THR A 35 -2.15 6.97 12.83
C THR A 35 -1.22 7.69 13.80
N SER A 36 0.01 8.02 13.43
CA SER A 36 0.95 8.66 14.33
C SER A 36 0.52 10.10 14.63
N PRO A 37 0.32 10.48 15.91
CA PRO A 37 -0.16 11.80 16.32
C PRO A 37 0.91 12.91 16.21
N GLY A 38 2.13 12.59 15.78
CA GLY A 38 3.23 13.55 15.66
C GLY A 38 3.92 13.46 14.31
N GLY A 39 3.77 14.50 13.48
CA GLY A 39 4.82 14.87 12.53
C GLY A 39 4.50 14.88 11.04
N PHE A 40 3.30 14.53 10.59
CA PHE A 40 2.95 14.63 9.17
C PHE A 40 1.58 15.28 9.02
N ALA A 41 1.53 16.53 8.53
CA ALA A 41 0.29 17.25 8.22
C ALA A 41 -0.62 16.47 7.22
N GLU A 42 -0.04 15.46 6.57
CA GLU A 42 -0.60 14.40 5.74
C GLU A 42 -1.62 13.48 6.45
N SER A 43 -1.48 13.22 7.76
CA SER A 43 -2.40 12.35 8.52
C SER A 43 -3.84 12.88 8.62
N GLN A 44 -4.03 14.20 8.52
CA GLN A 44 -5.37 14.79 8.52
C GLN A 44 -6.07 14.70 7.16
N ARG A 45 -5.32 14.48 6.08
CA ARG A 45 -5.82 14.42 4.70
C ARG A 45 -5.86 13.00 4.13
N GLY A 46 -5.23 12.03 4.81
CA GLY A 46 -5.10 10.66 4.31
C GLY A 46 -4.13 10.57 3.14
N GLU A 47 -3.12 11.43 3.10
CA GLU A 47 -2.12 11.48 2.03
C GLU A 47 -0.79 10.97 2.60
N VAL A 48 0.02 10.25 1.82
CA VAL A 48 1.34 9.78 2.24
C VAL A 48 2.28 9.90 1.05
N ARG A 49 3.34 10.68 1.20
CA ARG A 49 4.35 10.84 0.15
C ARG A 49 5.56 9.93 0.35
N PHE A 50 5.98 9.31 -0.75
CA PHE A 50 7.17 8.48 -0.83
C PHE A 50 8.21 9.10 -1.77
N PRO A 51 9.06 10.02 -1.29
CA PRO A 51 10.05 10.70 -2.13
C PRO A 51 11.13 9.78 -2.70
N GLU A 52 11.28 8.56 -2.15
CA GLU A 52 12.31 7.59 -2.55
C GLU A 52 11.76 6.44 -3.41
N ILE A 53 10.43 6.36 -3.58
CA ILE A 53 9.78 5.25 -4.30
C ILE A 53 9.28 5.74 -5.65
N SER A 54 9.78 5.14 -6.74
CA SER A 54 9.31 5.45 -8.09
C SER A 54 7.87 5.01 -8.31
N THR A 55 7.20 5.61 -9.30
CA THR A 55 5.79 5.35 -9.61
C THR A 55 5.54 3.87 -9.91
N VAL A 56 6.44 3.22 -10.67
CA VAL A 56 6.35 1.80 -11.03
C VAL A 56 6.41 0.89 -9.79
N ILE A 57 7.28 1.22 -8.82
CA ILE A 57 7.39 0.43 -7.59
C ILE A 57 6.17 0.66 -6.71
N LEU A 58 5.72 1.91 -6.57
CA LEU A 58 4.55 2.25 -5.77
C LEU A 58 3.27 1.58 -6.30
N GLU A 59 3.12 1.48 -7.64
CA GLU A 59 2.03 0.73 -8.27
C GLU A 59 2.02 -0.75 -7.81
N LYS A 60 3.19 -1.40 -7.80
CA LYS A 60 3.31 -2.79 -7.35
C LYS A 60 3.02 -2.95 -5.86
N ILE A 61 3.42 -1.98 -5.04
CA ILE A 61 3.07 -1.94 -3.61
C ILE A 61 1.54 -1.83 -3.44
N CYS A 62 0.88 -0.97 -4.21
CA CYS A 62 -0.58 -0.85 -4.20
C CYS A 62 -1.26 -2.17 -4.60
N GLN A 63 -0.78 -2.84 -5.65
CA GLN A 63 -1.26 -4.17 -6.07
C GLN A 63 -1.09 -5.19 -4.93
N TYR A 64 0.06 -5.18 -4.25
CA TYR A 64 0.33 -6.05 -3.11
C TYR A 64 -0.61 -5.80 -1.92
N PHE A 65 -0.98 -4.55 -1.63
CA PHE A 65 -1.93 -4.25 -0.55
C PHE A 65 -3.31 -4.86 -0.79
N TYR A 66 -3.83 -4.76 -2.02
CA TYR A 66 -5.10 -5.42 -2.37
C TYR A 66 -5.00 -6.94 -2.34
N TRP A 67 -3.90 -7.48 -2.85
CA TRP A 67 -3.62 -8.92 -2.76
C TRP A 67 -3.61 -9.40 -1.30
N SER A 68 -2.85 -8.71 -0.45
CA SER A 68 -2.70 -9.08 0.95
C SER A 68 -4.00 -8.87 1.73
N LEU A 69 -4.83 -7.89 1.37
CA LEU A 69 -6.16 -7.72 1.94
C LEU A 69 -7.07 -8.92 1.64
N GLN A 70 -7.01 -9.47 0.42
CA GLN A 70 -7.80 -10.65 0.04
C GLN A 70 -7.30 -11.91 0.75
N PHE A 71 -5.98 -12.08 0.83
CA PHE A 71 -5.35 -13.28 1.41
C PHE A 71 -5.42 -13.32 2.95
N VAL A 72 -5.10 -12.21 3.63
CA VAL A 72 -5.15 -12.12 5.09
C VAL A 72 -6.59 -12.21 5.61
N ASN A 73 -7.57 -11.79 4.80
CA ASN A 73 -8.98 -11.84 5.16
C ASN A 73 -9.70 -13.10 4.65
N GLY A 74 -8.95 -14.11 4.20
CA GLY A 74 -9.43 -15.47 3.96
C GLY A 74 -10.29 -15.69 2.72
N LYS A 75 -10.18 -14.84 1.68
CA LYS A 75 -10.89 -15.06 0.42
C LYS A 75 -9.99 -15.76 -0.60
N GLU A 76 -10.49 -16.89 -1.07
CA GLU A 76 -9.90 -17.87 -2.00
C GLU A 76 -9.12 -17.21 -3.16
N THR A 77 -7.94 -17.74 -3.47
CA THR A 77 -6.95 -17.11 -4.35
C THR A 77 -7.16 -17.42 -5.83
N ASP A 78 -7.12 -16.38 -6.67
CA ASP A 78 -6.99 -16.50 -8.12
C ASP A 78 -5.51 -16.74 -8.51
N HIS A 79 -5.21 -17.57 -9.51
CA HIS A 79 -3.83 -18.00 -9.86
C HIS A 79 -2.88 -16.83 -10.21
N PHE A 80 -3.43 -15.71 -10.71
CA PHE A 80 -2.67 -14.48 -10.98
C PHE A 80 -2.07 -13.84 -9.71
N SER A 81 -2.72 -14.05 -8.58
CA SER A 81 -2.34 -13.50 -7.27
C SER A 81 -1.10 -14.19 -6.70
N LEU A 82 -0.92 -15.50 -6.93
CA LEU A 82 0.28 -16.24 -6.50
C LEU A 82 1.54 -15.79 -7.27
N LEU A 83 1.41 -15.47 -8.56
CA LEU A 83 2.52 -14.99 -9.38
C LEU A 83 3.04 -13.63 -8.90
N LEU A 84 2.15 -12.70 -8.52
CA LEU A 84 2.56 -11.42 -7.93
C LEU A 84 3.25 -11.65 -6.57
N GLY A 85 2.73 -12.54 -5.73
CA GLY A 85 3.36 -12.90 -4.45
C GLY A 85 4.78 -13.46 -4.59
N CYS A 86 4.99 -14.42 -5.50
CA CYS A 86 6.30 -15.01 -5.77
C CYS A 86 7.29 -13.98 -6.33
N ASN A 87 6.87 -13.17 -7.31
CA ASN A 87 7.73 -12.12 -7.89
C ASN A 87 8.09 -11.04 -6.86
N PHE A 88 7.18 -10.67 -5.95
CA PHE A 88 7.47 -9.66 -4.93
C PHE A 88 8.36 -10.19 -3.81
N HIS A 89 8.21 -11.46 -3.42
CA HIS A 89 9.10 -12.10 -2.46
C HIS A 89 10.53 -12.21 -3.00
N GLU A 90 10.69 -12.62 -4.26
CA GLU A 90 12.00 -12.63 -4.93
C GLU A 90 12.57 -11.21 -5.08
N TYR A 91 11.75 -10.21 -5.42
CA TYR A 91 12.19 -8.81 -5.51
C TYR A 91 12.68 -8.26 -4.16
N LEU A 92 11.99 -8.57 -3.07
CA LEU A 92 12.39 -8.19 -1.70
C LEU A 92 13.63 -8.94 -1.21
N MET A 93 13.76 -10.22 -1.55
CA MET A 93 14.93 -11.05 -1.22
C MET A 93 16.18 -10.69 -2.04
N SER A 94 16.01 -10.15 -3.25
CA SER A 94 17.11 -9.77 -4.15
C SER A 94 17.75 -8.41 -3.80
N ARG A 95 17.20 -7.64 -2.85
CA ARG A 95 17.79 -6.38 -2.35
C ARG A 95 18.46 -6.54 -0.98
N ARG A 96 19.18 -7.64 -0.76
CA ARG A 96 20.18 -7.76 0.31
C ARG A 96 21.59 -7.71 -0.24
#